data_AF-A0A151S3M4-F1
#
_entry.id   AF-A0A151S3M4-F1
#
_cell.length_a   1.000
_cell.length_b   1.000
_cell.length_c   1.000
_cell.angle_alpha   90.00
_cell.angle_beta   90.00
_cell.angle_gamma   90.00
#
_symmetry.space_group_name_H-M   'P 1'
#
loop_
_entity.id
_entity.type
_entity.pdbx_description
1 polymer ?
#
loop_
_entity_poly.entity_id
_entity_poly.type
_entity_poly.pdbx_seq_one_letter_code
_entity_poly.pdbx_strand_id
1 'polypeptide(L)'
;MVPSLHIGCAKPIMEHYKSLKVFLALRRMHNITSFRLTCDSDHECCSHYVEQWIFEVAIRKVERVNISLCRSHISEINVDALFTCTTIVNMKIKGPFEITIPSSVYLPNLKTLRLKIRECFAIKNVRKIIFSSPSLELIYMKNKWTNDYFVRLTIVRNYRCLRLYHENWLYDFVVHYDYNFMSDSMRNCGSLKPEKAKVYVTVHKDMMHAVFDLLKRIRPVEFLSLKYSRDVNSSTFDLPLFNNLVELQLFVKKDDPFIMEFPAKCPKLQVLEINILDDGQRCRYNISEGVRVHDLSIVPISPVIYMAK
;
A
#
# COMPACT_ATOMS: atom_id res chain seq x y z
N MET A 1 24.13 1.94 -22.72
CA MET A 1 24.01 3.07 -21.77
C MET A 1 22.56 3.54 -21.80
N VAL A 2 21.84 3.59 -20.67
CA VAL A 2 20.44 4.05 -20.65
C VAL A 2 20.43 5.57 -20.86
N PRO A 3 19.61 6.13 -21.77
CA PRO A 3 19.53 7.59 -21.96
C PRO A 3 19.14 8.28 -20.65
N SER A 4 20.09 8.98 -20.03
CA SER A 4 19.94 9.53 -18.68
C SER A 4 20.32 11.00 -18.58
N LEU A 5 19.50 11.79 -17.90
CA LEU A 5 19.79 13.17 -17.54
C LEU A 5 20.15 13.28 -16.06
N HIS A 6 21.38 13.68 -15.77
CA HIS A 6 21.91 13.85 -14.42
C HIS A 6 22.20 15.32 -14.14
N ILE A 7 21.68 15.82 -13.01
CA ILE A 7 21.76 17.23 -12.61
C ILE A 7 22.17 17.31 -11.15
N GLY A 8 23.28 18.00 -10.87
CA GLY A 8 23.80 18.21 -9.51
C GLY A 8 23.27 19.45 -8.77
N CYS A 9 22.68 20.40 -9.51
CA CYS A 9 21.78 21.44 -9.00
C CYS A 9 21.11 22.10 -10.22
N ALA A 10 19.86 22.54 -10.04
CA ALA A 10 19.14 23.27 -11.06
C ALA A 10 19.70 24.69 -11.31
N LYS A 11 20.20 25.38 -10.27
CA LYS A 11 20.59 26.79 -10.33
C LYS A 11 21.61 27.14 -11.42
N PRO A 12 22.78 26.47 -11.52
CA PRO A 12 23.76 26.86 -12.52
C PRO A 12 23.20 26.69 -13.94
N ILE A 13 22.34 25.70 -14.15
CA ILE A 13 21.65 25.53 -15.43
C ILE A 13 20.67 26.68 -15.66
N MET A 14 19.87 27.04 -14.67
CA MET A 14 18.86 28.08 -14.85
C MET A 14 19.45 29.50 -14.96
N GLU A 15 20.67 29.73 -14.45
CA GLU A 15 21.41 30.99 -14.66
C GLU A 15 21.96 31.12 -16.09
N HIS A 16 22.32 30.01 -16.73
CA HIS A 16 22.90 30.02 -18.09
C HIS A 16 21.86 29.95 -19.21
N TYR A 17 20.63 29.52 -18.91
CA TYR A 17 19.59 29.28 -19.91
C TYR A 17 18.34 30.10 -19.59
N LYS A 18 17.82 30.83 -20.61
CA LYS A 18 16.62 31.67 -20.49
C LYS A 18 15.38 30.91 -19.98
N SER A 19 15.30 29.61 -20.23
CA SER A 19 14.28 28.74 -19.65
C SER A 19 14.71 27.28 -19.65
N LEU A 20 14.06 26.49 -18.79
CA LEU A 20 14.23 25.05 -18.74
C LEU A 20 13.89 24.39 -20.09
N LYS A 21 12.86 24.88 -20.78
CA LYS A 21 12.47 24.40 -22.12
C LYS A 21 13.59 24.59 -23.13
N VAL A 22 14.27 25.74 -23.12
CA VAL A 22 15.40 26.02 -24.02
C VAL A 22 16.56 25.07 -23.73
N PHE A 23 16.94 24.90 -22.47
CA PHE A 23 17.97 23.94 -22.07
C PHE A 23 17.64 22.51 -22.55
N LEU A 24 16.41 22.08 -22.34
CA LEU A 24 15.93 20.75 -22.68
C LEU A 24 15.77 20.54 -24.20
N ALA A 25 15.47 21.59 -24.96
CA ALA A 25 15.36 21.56 -26.43
C ALA A 25 16.74 21.45 -27.09
N LEU A 26 17.73 22.21 -26.60
CA LEU A 26 19.10 22.20 -27.09
C LEU A 26 19.77 20.84 -26.94
N ARG A 27 19.31 20.04 -25.99
CA ARG A 27 19.89 18.72 -25.74
C ARG A 27 19.47 17.65 -26.74
N ARG A 28 18.46 17.83 -27.61
CA ARG A 28 18.01 16.87 -28.67
C ARG A 28 18.23 15.37 -28.34
N MET A 29 18.13 14.97 -27.08
CA MET A 29 18.55 13.65 -26.67
C MET A 29 17.36 12.71 -26.88
N HIS A 30 17.61 11.66 -27.64
CA HIS A 30 16.84 10.42 -27.69
C HIS A 30 16.15 10.14 -26.34
N ASN A 31 14.85 9.82 -26.39
CA ASN A 31 13.98 9.39 -25.30
C ASN A 31 14.71 9.19 -23.96
N ILE A 32 14.84 10.27 -23.18
CA ILE A 32 15.43 10.19 -21.83
C ILE A 32 14.54 9.25 -21.03
N THR A 33 15.09 8.11 -20.62
CA THR A 33 14.36 7.10 -19.83
C THR A 33 14.70 7.21 -18.36
N SER A 34 15.75 7.95 -17.99
CA SER A 34 16.17 8.14 -16.60
C SER A 34 16.51 9.59 -16.28
N PHE A 35 15.94 10.11 -15.20
CA PHE A 35 16.21 11.43 -14.65
C PHE A 35 16.76 11.33 -13.23
N ARG A 36 17.84 12.07 -12.96
CA ARG A 36 18.39 12.24 -11.61
C ARG A 36 18.65 13.71 -11.32
N LEU A 37 18.04 14.19 -10.26
CA LEU A 37 18.34 15.49 -9.64
C LEU A 37 18.90 15.24 -8.24
N THR A 38 20.14 15.61 -8.03
CA THR A 38 20.77 15.68 -6.70
C THR A 38 20.99 17.14 -6.37
N CYS A 39 20.82 17.52 -5.11
CA CYS A 39 21.22 18.81 -4.57
C CYS A 39 21.81 18.54 -3.18
N ASP A 40 23.13 18.61 -3.09
CA ASP A 40 23.89 18.28 -1.88
C ASP A 40 24.48 19.52 -1.19
N SER A 41 24.23 20.73 -1.70
CA SER A 41 24.76 21.98 -1.13
C SER A 41 23.79 22.62 -0.13
N ASP A 42 24.26 23.07 1.03
CA ASP A 42 23.47 23.80 2.04
C ASP A 42 23.07 25.25 1.59
N HIS A 43 23.36 25.63 0.34
CA HIS A 43 23.06 26.95 -0.21
C HIS A 43 21.67 27.01 -0.84
N GLU A 44 20.95 28.15 -0.74
CA GLU A 44 19.60 28.54 -1.25
C GLU A 44 19.25 28.20 -2.72
N CYS A 45 20.10 27.48 -3.41
CA CYS A 45 20.28 27.55 -4.83
C CYS A 45 19.11 27.01 -5.65
N CYS A 46 18.49 25.89 -5.28
CA CYS A 46 17.75 25.09 -6.27
C CYS A 46 16.23 24.98 -6.01
N SER A 47 15.66 25.61 -4.97
CA SER A 47 14.26 25.41 -4.52
C SER A 47 13.22 25.73 -5.60
N HIS A 48 13.28 26.94 -6.17
CA HIS A 48 12.24 27.48 -7.06
C HIS A 48 12.10 26.75 -8.40
N TYR A 49 13.11 25.97 -8.79
CA TYR A 49 13.12 25.28 -10.06
C TYR A 49 12.78 23.79 -9.95
N VAL A 50 12.80 23.19 -8.76
CA VAL A 50 12.60 21.73 -8.63
C VAL A 50 11.26 21.29 -9.19
N GLU A 51 10.20 22.04 -8.92
CA GLU A 51 8.86 21.72 -9.43
C GLU A 51 8.76 21.83 -10.96
N GLN A 52 9.43 22.83 -11.54
CA GLN A 52 9.55 22.95 -13.00
C GLN A 52 10.28 21.75 -13.60
N TRP A 53 11.35 21.29 -12.95
CA TRP A 53 12.07 20.07 -13.33
C TRP A 53 11.20 18.83 -13.23
N ILE A 54 10.45 18.68 -12.13
CA ILE A 54 9.50 17.57 -11.94
C ILE A 54 8.47 17.54 -13.07
N PHE A 55 7.87 18.68 -13.37
CA PHE A 55 6.84 18.80 -14.39
C PHE A 55 7.36 18.44 -15.78
N GLU A 56 8.50 19.00 -16.19
CA GLU A 56 9.11 18.70 -17.50
C GLU A 56 9.56 17.25 -17.63
N VAL A 57 10.03 16.64 -16.55
CA VAL A 57 10.41 15.22 -16.51
C VAL A 57 9.18 14.31 -16.66
N ALA A 58 8.07 14.65 -16.03
CA ALA A 58 6.81 13.93 -16.20
C ALA A 58 6.29 14.02 -17.64
N ILE A 59 6.35 15.21 -18.26
CA ILE A 59 5.97 15.43 -19.67
C ILE A 59 6.82 14.56 -20.61
N ARG A 60 8.11 14.43 -20.31
CA ARG A 60 9.06 13.64 -21.10
C ARG A 60 8.91 12.13 -20.95
N LYS A 61 7.93 11.66 -20.16
CA LYS A 61 7.58 10.25 -20.03
C LYS A 61 8.77 9.37 -19.63
N VAL A 62 9.55 9.83 -18.65
CA VAL A 62 10.70 9.07 -18.16
C VAL A 62 10.26 7.82 -17.39
N GLU A 63 11.07 6.77 -17.42
CA GLU A 63 10.81 5.53 -16.69
C GLU A 63 11.40 5.55 -15.28
N ARG A 64 12.53 6.24 -15.09
CA ARG A 64 13.26 6.25 -13.82
C ARG A 64 13.43 7.68 -13.33
N VAL A 65 12.99 7.95 -12.10
CA VAL A 65 13.13 9.24 -11.43
C VAL A 65 13.88 9.07 -10.12
N ASN A 66 14.92 9.86 -9.92
CA ASN A 66 15.66 9.93 -8.66
C ASN A 66 15.90 11.38 -8.25
N ILE A 67 15.18 11.85 -7.24
CA ILE A 67 15.29 13.19 -6.68
C ILE A 67 15.87 13.09 -5.27
N SER A 68 16.97 13.80 -5.01
CA SER A 68 17.61 13.88 -3.70
C SER A 68 17.94 15.32 -3.37
N LEU A 69 17.26 15.92 -2.39
CA LEU A 69 17.45 17.31 -1.97
C LEU A 69 17.92 17.41 -0.51
N CYS A 70 18.71 18.44 -0.20
CA CYS A 70 19.26 18.78 1.12
C CYS A 70 18.33 19.71 1.94
N ARG A 71 18.80 20.14 3.14
CA ARG A 71 18.02 20.74 4.25
C ARG A 71 17.42 22.12 4.01
N SER A 72 17.89 22.86 3.04
CA SER A 72 17.88 24.32 3.14
C SER A 72 16.72 25.03 2.43
N HIS A 73 15.71 24.33 1.90
CA HIS A 73 14.98 24.92 0.75
C HIS A 73 13.47 24.87 0.69
N ILE A 74 12.80 23.84 1.21
CA ILE A 74 11.38 23.63 0.93
C ILE A 74 10.76 22.86 2.09
N SER A 75 9.70 23.41 2.72
CA SER A 75 8.87 22.65 3.66
C SER A 75 8.09 21.58 2.93
N GLU A 76 7.50 21.90 1.78
CA GLU A 76 6.63 21.03 0.98
C GLU A 76 6.92 21.15 -0.52
N ILE A 77 7.10 20.02 -1.21
CA ILE A 77 7.32 19.97 -2.67
C ILE A 77 6.11 19.41 -3.41
N ASN A 78 5.69 20.09 -4.48
CA ASN A 78 4.68 19.54 -5.38
C ASN A 78 5.30 18.46 -6.29
N VAL A 79 4.77 17.25 -6.19
CA VAL A 79 5.18 16.08 -7.00
C VAL A 79 4.03 15.47 -7.79
N ASP A 80 2.90 16.17 -7.91
CA ASP A 80 1.66 15.66 -8.50
C ASP A 80 1.86 15.11 -9.92
N ALA A 81 2.69 15.79 -10.70
CA ALA A 81 3.04 15.38 -12.05
C ALA A 81 3.72 14.01 -12.09
N LEU A 82 4.49 13.64 -11.06
CA LEU A 82 5.09 12.30 -10.96
C LEU A 82 4.04 11.25 -10.64
N PHE A 83 3.07 11.56 -9.77
CA PHE A 83 2.03 10.61 -9.33
C PHE A 83 0.91 10.38 -10.35
N THR A 84 0.93 11.07 -11.47
CA THR A 84 0.03 10.89 -12.62
C THR A 84 0.78 10.42 -13.88
N CYS A 85 2.11 10.30 -13.82
CA CYS A 85 2.91 9.92 -14.98
C CYS A 85 2.83 8.41 -15.24
N THR A 86 2.28 8.04 -16.40
CA THR A 86 1.99 6.65 -16.74
C THR A 86 3.22 5.81 -17.08
N THR A 87 4.36 6.44 -17.30
CA THR A 87 5.58 5.77 -17.79
C THR A 87 6.60 5.48 -16.71
N ILE A 88 6.45 6.08 -15.53
CA ILE A 88 7.39 5.87 -14.42
C ILE A 88 7.29 4.43 -13.93
N VAL A 89 8.42 3.74 -13.94
CA VAL A 89 8.63 2.37 -13.44
C VAL A 89 9.34 2.40 -12.08
N ASN A 90 10.31 3.30 -11.90
CA ASN A 90 11.08 3.41 -10.67
C ASN A 90 11.11 4.86 -10.19
N MET A 91 10.59 5.11 -9.00
CA MET A 91 10.57 6.42 -8.38
C MET A 91 11.33 6.41 -7.06
N LYS A 92 12.32 7.29 -6.93
CA LYS A 92 13.07 7.53 -5.69
C LYS A 92 13.04 9.02 -5.36
N ILE A 93 12.53 9.37 -4.18
CA ILE A 93 12.49 10.73 -3.69
C ILE A 93 13.07 10.77 -2.28
N LYS A 94 14.06 11.62 -2.06
CA LYS A 94 14.79 11.74 -0.80
C LYS A 94 14.98 13.21 -0.45
N GLY A 95 14.72 13.56 0.80
CA GLY A 95 15.11 14.84 1.36
C GLY A 95 14.41 15.15 2.66
N PRO A 96 14.71 16.29 3.29
CA PRO A 96 14.11 16.73 4.55
C PRO A 96 12.87 17.63 4.28
N PHE A 97 12.03 17.24 3.33
CA PHE A 97 10.83 17.98 2.93
C PHE A 97 9.59 17.08 3.03
N GLU A 98 8.42 17.70 2.97
CA GLU A 98 7.10 17.09 2.98
C GLU A 98 6.61 16.91 1.54
N ILE A 99 5.77 15.90 1.34
CA ILE A 99 5.15 15.59 0.06
C ILE A 99 3.66 15.43 0.30
N THR A 100 2.86 16.25 -0.38
CA THR A 100 1.44 15.99 -0.50
C THR A 100 1.18 15.02 -1.64
N ILE A 101 0.37 13.99 -1.35
CA ILE A 101 -0.02 13.00 -2.37
C ILE A 101 -1.32 13.49 -3.01
N PRO A 102 -1.36 13.66 -4.35
CA PRO A 102 -2.52 14.23 -5.02
C PRO A 102 -3.75 13.38 -4.82
N SER A 103 -4.93 14.01 -4.91
CA SER A 103 -6.25 13.35 -4.87
C SER A 103 -6.42 12.30 -5.97
N SER A 104 -5.76 12.49 -7.12
CA SER A 104 -5.78 11.59 -8.27
C SER A 104 -4.39 11.00 -8.50
N VAL A 105 -4.19 9.73 -8.14
CA VAL A 105 -2.95 8.98 -8.38
C VAL A 105 -3.21 7.99 -9.52
N TYR A 106 -2.31 7.95 -10.50
CA TYR A 106 -2.36 7.02 -11.62
C TYR A 106 -0.94 6.67 -12.10
N LEU A 107 -0.48 5.48 -11.73
CA LEU A 107 0.89 5.02 -11.88
C LEU A 107 0.94 3.58 -12.42
N PRO A 108 0.35 3.32 -13.61
CA PRO A 108 0.12 1.96 -14.14
C PRO A 108 1.39 1.10 -14.23
N ASN A 109 2.54 1.71 -14.55
CA ASN A 109 3.80 1.00 -14.75
C ASN A 109 4.76 1.04 -13.54
N LEU A 110 4.37 1.72 -12.46
CA LEU A 110 5.26 1.88 -11.31
C LEU A 110 5.48 0.53 -10.62
N LYS A 111 6.73 0.07 -10.60
CA LYS A 111 7.18 -1.15 -9.91
C LYS A 111 7.79 -0.87 -8.56
N THR A 112 8.56 0.20 -8.45
CA THR A 112 9.30 0.51 -7.22
C THR A 112 9.12 1.96 -6.82
N LEU A 113 8.64 2.19 -5.59
CA LEU A 113 8.58 3.48 -4.95
C LEU A 113 9.51 3.52 -3.73
N ARG A 114 10.43 4.49 -3.68
CA ARG A 114 11.31 4.72 -2.54
C ARG A 114 11.21 6.16 -2.06
N LEU A 115 10.65 6.36 -0.87
CA LEU A 115 10.51 7.67 -0.24
C LEU A 115 11.37 7.73 1.02
N LYS A 116 12.24 8.74 1.12
CA LYS A 116 12.99 9.05 2.34
C LYS A 116 12.81 10.52 2.66
N ILE A 117 11.69 10.84 3.31
CA ILE A 117 11.20 12.21 3.50
C ILE A 117 11.04 12.58 4.99
N ARG A 118 10.69 13.84 5.28
CA ARG A 118 10.55 14.37 6.65
C ARG A 118 9.37 13.76 7.40
N GLU A 119 8.21 13.71 6.77
CA GLU A 119 6.98 13.26 7.41
C GLU A 119 6.77 11.75 7.38
N CYS A 120 6.06 11.27 8.40
CA CYS A 120 5.49 9.93 8.40
C CYS A 120 4.39 9.86 7.32
N PHE A 121 4.57 8.94 6.38
CA PHE A 121 3.61 8.77 5.30
C PHE A 121 2.33 8.13 5.83
N ALA A 122 1.23 8.88 5.86
CA ALA A 122 -0.04 8.38 6.36
C ALA A 122 -0.45 7.10 5.60
N ILE A 123 -0.90 6.07 6.31
CA ILE A 123 -1.30 4.77 5.73
C ILE A 123 -2.33 4.95 4.60
N LYS A 124 -3.23 5.93 4.72
CA LYS A 124 -4.21 6.29 3.67
C LYS A 124 -3.56 6.58 2.30
N ASN A 125 -2.37 7.18 2.29
CA ASN A 125 -1.62 7.50 1.07
C ASN A 125 -0.94 6.25 0.50
N VAL A 126 -0.39 5.38 1.37
CA VAL A 126 0.17 4.08 0.95
C VAL A 126 -0.88 3.26 0.22
N ARG A 127 -2.08 3.16 0.81
CA ARG A 127 -3.23 2.46 0.21
C ARG A 127 -3.52 2.98 -1.18
N LYS A 128 -3.61 4.30 -1.32
CA LYS A 128 -3.90 4.94 -2.61
C LYS A 128 -2.90 4.55 -3.68
N ILE A 129 -1.61 4.59 -3.36
CA ILE A 129 -0.54 4.22 -4.30
C ILE A 129 -0.64 2.75 -4.68
N ILE A 130 -0.88 1.86 -3.71
CA ILE A 130 -1.08 0.43 -3.96
C ILE A 130 -2.22 0.25 -4.99
N PHE A 131 -3.42 0.79 -4.73
CA PHE A 131 -4.57 0.58 -5.61
C PHE A 131 -4.48 1.30 -6.96
N SER A 132 -3.74 2.41 -7.05
CA SER A 132 -3.53 3.17 -8.29
C SER A 132 -2.35 2.71 -9.15
N SER A 133 -1.58 1.71 -8.69
CA SER A 133 -0.34 1.26 -9.34
C SER A 133 -0.31 -0.26 -9.47
N PRO A 134 -1.01 -0.88 -10.44
CA PRO A 134 -1.14 -2.33 -10.57
C PRO A 134 0.20 -3.08 -10.69
N SER A 135 1.22 -2.47 -11.29
CA SER A 135 2.56 -3.07 -11.46
C SER A 135 3.47 -2.96 -10.23
N LEU A 136 2.98 -2.39 -9.12
CA LEU A 136 3.81 -2.11 -7.95
C LEU A 136 4.24 -3.38 -7.22
N GLU A 137 5.56 -3.55 -7.11
CA GLU A 137 6.23 -4.69 -6.50
C GLU A 137 6.85 -4.31 -5.14
N LEU A 138 7.28 -3.05 -4.97
CA LEU A 138 7.98 -2.60 -3.77
C LEU A 138 7.65 -1.16 -3.41
N ILE A 139 7.27 -0.94 -2.16
CA ILE A 139 7.24 0.37 -1.50
C ILE A 139 8.28 0.35 -0.38
N TYR A 140 9.15 1.35 -0.37
CA TYR A 140 10.09 1.60 0.71
C TYR A 140 9.89 3.04 1.19
N MET A 141 9.58 3.20 2.47
CA MET A 141 9.41 4.49 3.11
C MET A 141 10.28 4.54 4.36
N LYS A 142 11.02 5.63 4.56
CA LYS A 142 11.79 5.85 5.78
C LYS A 142 11.65 7.31 6.21
N ASN A 143 11.27 7.54 7.46
CA ASN A 143 11.35 8.87 8.05
C ASN A 143 12.84 9.26 8.18
N LYS A 144 13.20 10.48 7.80
CA LYS A 144 14.58 10.96 7.87
C LYS A 144 15.01 11.33 9.29
N TRP A 145 14.09 11.72 10.17
CA TRP A 145 14.37 12.29 11.48
C TRP A 145 14.25 11.29 12.62
N THR A 146 13.38 10.30 12.48
CA THR A 146 13.31 9.17 13.39
C THR A 146 13.94 7.96 12.69
N ASN A 147 14.92 7.33 13.34
CA ASN A 147 15.45 6.06 12.84
C ASN A 147 14.44 4.91 13.03
N ASP A 148 13.40 5.15 13.82
CA ASP A 148 12.48 4.13 14.34
C ASP A 148 11.28 3.84 13.42
N TYR A 149 11.03 4.68 12.41
CA TYR A 149 9.91 4.50 11.49
C TYR A 149 10.39 4.30 10.05
N PHE A 150 10.56 3.04 9.68
CA PHE A 150 10.64 2.63 8.29
C PHE A 150 9.52 1.64 7.97
N VAL A 151 9.10 1.63 6.72
CA VAL A 151 8.04 0.78 6.19
C VAL A 151 8.53 0.23 4.88
N ARG A 152 8.84 -1.06 4.84
CA ARG A 152 9.18 -1.77 3.60
C ARG A 152 8.08 -2.74 3.24
N LEU A 153 7.23 -2.38 2.30
CA LEU A 153 6.16 -3.23 1.79
C LEU A 153 6.55 -3.89 0.48
N THR A 154 6.64 -5.23 0.48
CA THR A 154 6.73 -6.01 -0.76
C THR A 154 5.33 -6.41 -1.18
N ILE A 155 5.01 -6.22 -2.44
CA ILE A 155 3.68 -6.46 -2.97
C ILE A 155 3.80 -7.55 -4.01
N VAL A 156 3.09 -8.65 -3.79
CA VAL A 156 2.99 -9.73 -4.77
C VAL A 156 1.56 -9.73 -5.30
N ARG A 157 1.43 -9.52 -6.62
CA ARG A 157 0.15 -9.57 -7.32
C ARG A 157 0.14 -10.70 -8.31
N ASN A 158 -0.89 -11.50 -8.22
CA ASN A 158 -1.30 -12.50 -9.19
C ASN A 158 -2.75 -12.16 -9.59
N TYR A 159 -3.20 -12.66 -10.74
CA TYR A 159 -4.57 -12.51 -11.25
C TYR A 159 -5.68 -12.74 -10.22
N ARG A 160 -5.44 -13.56 -9.19
CA ARG A 160 -6.36 -13.84 -8.09
C ARG A 160 -5.97 -13.24 -6.75
N CYS A 161 -4.70 -12.88 -6.50
CA CYS A 161 -4.18 -12.67 -5.15
C CYS A 161 -3.36 -11.38 -5.03
N LEU A 162 -3.66 -10.55 -4.03
CA LEU A 162 -2.76 -9.51 -3.51
C LEU A 162 -2.08 -10.06 -2.25
N ARG A 163 -0.76 -9.95 -2.09
CA ARG A 163 -0.05 -10.21 -0.83
C ARG A 163 0.83 -9.03 -0.46
N LEU A 164 0.92 -8.72 0.83
CA LEU A 164 1.71 -7.61 1.36
C LEU A 164 2.71 -8.15 2.38
N TYR A 165 4.00 -7.82 2.27
CA TYR A 165 5.02 -8.24 3.24
C TYR A 165 5.67 -7.01 3.85
N HIS A 166 5.87 -6.99 5.17
CA HIS A 166 6.59 -5.91 5.85
C HIS A 166 7.83 -6.43 6.58
N GLU A 167 9.01 -5.95 6.18
CA GLU A 167 10.30 -6.21 6.85
C GLU A 167 10.65 -7.68 7.14
N ASN A 168 10.22 -8.60 6.28
CA ASN A 168 10.38 -10.06 6.41
C ASN A 168 9.45 -10.74 7.42
N TRP A 169 8.48 -10.01 7.98
CA TRP A 169 7.36 -10.57 8.73
C TRP A 169 6.17 -10.73 7.78
N LEU A 170 5.44 -11.84 7.93
CA LEU A 170 4.35 -12.26 7.05
C LEU A 170 3.07 -11.50 7.45
N TYR A 171 2.76 -10.42 6.74
CA TYR A 171 1.47 -9.72 6.85
C TYR A 171 0.57 -10.17 5.70
N ASP A 172 0.23 -11.46 5.66
CA ASP A 172 -0.58 -12.00 4.57
C ASP A 172 -1.98 -11.38 4.61
N PHE A 173 -2.11 -10.27 3.89
CA PHE A 173 -3.36 -9.73 3.43
C PHE A 173 -3.59 -10.31 2.05
N VAL A 174 -4.09 -11.54 2.03
CA VAL A 174 -4.36 -12.32 0.84
C VAL A 174 -5.80 -12.09 0.44
N VAL A 175 -6.03 -11.27 -0.57
CA VAL A 175 -7.38 -11.11 -1.14
C VAL A 175 -7.47 -11.95 -2.39
N HIS A 176 -8.32 -12.98 -2.34
CA HIS A 176 -8.74 -13.77 -3.48
C HIS A 176 -9.97 -13.14 -4.13
N TYR A 177 -9.84 -12.77 -5.40
CA TYR A 177 -10.95 -12.30 -6.23
C TYR A 177 -11.36 -13.39 -7.22
N ASP A 178 -12.66 -13.51 -7.49
CA ASP A 178 -13.18 -14.41 -8.54
C ASP A 178 -13.03 -13.84 -9.97
N TYR A 179 -12.41 -12.67 -10.15
CA TYR A 179 -12.18 -12.04 -11.46
C TYR A 179 -10.75 -11.54 -11.64
N ASN A 180 -10.40 -11.20 -12.89
CA ASN A 180 -9.09 -10.72 -13.30
C ASN A 180 -8.78 -9.33 -12.73
N PHE A 181 -8.07 -9.30 -11.59
CA PHE A 181 -7.64 -8.06 -10.92
C PHE A 181 -6.96 -7.04 -11.86
N MET A 182 -6.23 -7.52 -12.87
CA MET A 182 -5.43 -6.70 -13.79
C MET A 182 -6.24 -6.00 -14.89
N SER A 183 -7.38 -6.56 -15.33
CA SER A 183 -8.16 -5.95 -16.44
C SER A 183 -8.99 -4.76 -15.96
N ASP A 184 -9.45 -4.79 -14.72
CA ASP A 184 -10.46 -3.87 -14.23
C ASP A 184 -9.86 -2.68 -13.46
N SER A 185 -8.70 -2.85 -12.83
CA SER A 185 -7.93 -1.72 -12.27
C SER A 185 -7.47 -0.75 -13.36
N MET A 186 -7.35 -1.20 -14.62
CA MET A 186 -7.02 -0.34 -15.76
C MET A 186 -8.22 0.47 -16.27
N ARG A 187 -9.47 0.03 -16.01
CA ARG A 187 -10.68 0.70 -16.54
C ARG A 187 -11.36 1.61 -15.53
N ASN A 188 -11.28 1.32 -14.24
CA ASN A 188 -12.01 2.07 -13.21
C ASN A 188 -11.07 2.59 -12.11
N CYS A 189 -10.57 3.82 -12.28
CA CYS A 189 -10.01 4.59 -11.19
C CYS A 189 -11.15 5.11 -10.29
N GLY A 190 -11.75 4.20 -9.51
CA GLY A 190 -12.87 4.50 -8.63
C GLY A 190 -13.79 3.31 -8.47
N SER A 191 -13.80 2.72 -7.28
CA SER A 191 -14.74 1.67 -6.87
C SER A 191 -14.53 0.30 -7.54
N LEU A 192 -13.53 -0.45 -7.08
CA LEU A 192 -13.55 -1.91 -7.18
C LEU A 192 -14.84 -2.39 -6.49
N LYS A 193 -15.81 -2.88 -7.27
CA LYS A 193 -17.00 -3.59 -6.78
C LYS A 193 -16.83 -5.08 -7.12
N PRO A 194 -16.02 -5.85 -6.35
CA PRO A 194 -16.06 -7.30 -6.49
C PRO A 194 -17.51 -7.80 -6.33
N GLU A 195 -17.89 -8.88 -7.01
CA GLU A 195 -19.14 -9.57 -6.68
C GLU A 195 -18.94 -10.51 -5.49
N LYS A 196 -17.75 -11.12 -5.37
CA LYS A 196 -17.34 -12.03 -4.30
C LYS A 196 -15.84 -11.92 -4.03
N ALA A 197 -15.46 -11.79 -2.76
CA ALA A 197 -14.05 -11.77 -2.34
C ALA A 197 -13.84 -12.69 -1.13
N LYS A 198 -12.76 -13.48 -1.18
CA LYS A 198 -12.26 -14.23 -0.02
C LYS A 198 -11.02 -13.52 0.51
N VAL A 199 -11.07 -13.10 1.76
CA VAL A 199 -10.01 -12.31 2.39
C VAL A 199 -9.38 -13.14 3.49
N TYR A 200 -8.07 -13.34 3.44
CA TYR A 200 -7.29 -13.91 4.52
C TYR A 200 -6.38 -12.83 5.07
N VAL A 201 -6.40 -12.68 6.39
CA VAL A 201 -5.72 -11.61 7.09
C VAL A 201 -4.99 -12.20 8.29
N THR A 202 -3.68 -11.97 8.35
CA THR A 202 -2.90 -12.15 9.58
C THR A 202 -2.44 -10.79 10.09
N VAL A 203 -2.79 -10.42 11.32
CA VAL A 203 -2.56 -9.09 11.89
C VAL A 203 -1.67 -9.12 13.12
N HIS A 204 -0.62 -8.32 13.12
CA HIS A 204 0.18 -8.06 14.32
C HIS A 204 -0.24 -6.75 15.00
N LYS A 205 0.17 -6.59 16.27
CA LYS A 205 -0.23 -5.51 17.20
C LYS A 205 -0.26 -4.13 16.57
N ASP A 206 0.75 -3.79 15.78
CA ASP A 206 0.99 -2.42 15.31
C ASP A 206 0.18 -2.03 14.07
N MET A 207 -0.59 -2.96 13.47
CA MET A 207 -1.31 -2.70 12.21
C MET A 207 -2.81 -3.05 12.24
N MET A 208 -3.38 -3.38 13.40
CA MET A 208 -4.82 -3.67 13.51
C MET A 208 -5.71 -2.54 12.98
N HIS A 209 -5.43 -1.28 13.33
CA HIS A 209 -6.16 -0.13 12.78
C HIS A 209 -6.07 -0.06 11.24
N ALA A 210 -4.89 -0.36 10.70
CA ALA A 210 -4.64 -0.30 9.26
C ALA A 210 -5.43 -1.37 8.50
N VAL A 211 -5.55 -2.56 9.09
CA VAL A 211 -6.29 -3.70 8.55
C VAL A 211 -7.79 -3.47 8.62
N PHE A 212 -8.32 -3.01 9.76
CA PHE A 212 -9.76 -2.79 9.89
C PHE A 212 -10.28 -1.72 8.95
N ASP A 213 -9.52 -0.64 8.76
CA ASP A 213 -9.79 0.35 7.72
C ASP A 213 -9.78 -0.23 6.28
N LEU A 214 -8.93 -1.22 6.01
CA LEU A 214 -8.91 -1.92 4.71
C LEU A 214 -10.17 -2.77 4.56
N LEU A 215 -10.53 -3.54 5.60
CA LEU A 215 -11.75 -4.35 5.63
C LEU A 215 -13.01 -3.48 5.48
N LYS A 216 -13.05 -2.28 6.09
CA LYS A 216 -14.12 -1.27 5.92
C LYS A 216 -14.38 -0.91 4.45
N ARG A 217 -13.39 -1.06 3.57
CA ARG A 217 -13.48 -0.67 2.15
C ARG A 217 -13.67 -1.83 1.18
N ILE A 218 -13.52 -3.08 1.62
CA ILE A 218 -13.85 -4.25 0.80
C ILE A 218 -15.34 -4.56 0.99
N ARG A 219 -16.19 -4.07 0.08
CA ARG A 219 -17.65 -4.15 0.18
C ARG A 219 -18.31 -5.53 -0.07
N PRO A 220 -17.69 -6.47 -0.80
CA PRO A 220 -18.30 -7.78 -1.12
C PRO A 220 -17.50 -8.96 -0.55
N VAL A 221 -17.01 -8.84 0.69
CA VAL A 221 -16.35 -9.97 1.34
C VAL A 221 -17.40 -11.02 1.68
N GLU A 222 -17.33 -12.19 1.03
CA GLU A 222 -18.18 -13.36 1.37
C GLU A 222 -17.48 -14.26 2.37
N PHE A 223 -16.15 -14.32 2.33
CA PHE A 223 -15.32 -15.11 3.23
C PHE A 223 -14.24 -14.25 3.86
N LEU A 224 -14.09 -14.32 5.18
CA LEU A 224 -13.02 -13.65 5.92
C LEU A 224 -12.35 -14.64 6.87
N SER A 225 -11.04 -14.83 6.74
CA SER A 225 -10.20 -15.49 7.72
C SER A 225 -9.33 -14.45 8.42
N LEU A 226 -9.55 -14.21 9.71
CA LEU A 226 -8.83 -13.24 10.51
C LEU A 226 -8.04 -13.94 11.62
N LYS A 227 -6.72 -13.81 11.56
CA LYS A 227 -5.78 -14.23 12.60
C LYS A 227 -5.07 -13.00 13.14
N TYR A 228 -4.94 -12.86 14.46
CA TYR A 228 -4.14 -11.77 15.01
C TYR A 228 -3.26 -12.19 16.19
N SER A 229 -2.24 -11.37 16.45
CA SER A 229 -1.28 -11.60 17.53
C SER A 229 -1.94 -11.55 18.91
N ARG A 230 -1.42 -12.37 19.82
CA ARG A 230 -1.88 -12.51 21.20
C ARG A 230 -1.90 -11.19 21.99
N ASP A 231 -1.07 -10.21 21.62
CA ASP A 231 -0.89 -8.97 22.39
C ASP A 231 -1.79 -7.82 21.92
N VAL A 232 -2.76 -8.12 21.05
CA VAL A 232 -3.76 -7.15 20.57
C VAL A 232 -4.92 -7.08 21.57
N ASN A 233 -5.29 -5.87 21.98
CA ASN A 233 -6.54 -5.67 22.72
C ASN A 233 -7.68 -5.43 21.73
N SER A 234 -8.54 -6.42 21.51
CA SER A 234 -9.64 -6.37 20.52
C SER A 234 -10.73 -5.34 20.86
N SER A 235 -10.90 -4.97 22.13
CA SER A 235 -11.94 -4.04 22.59
C SER A 235 -11.79 -2.58 22.11
N THR A 236 -10.64 -2.22 21.53
CA THR A 236 -10.35 -0.85 21.08
C THR A 236 -10.75 -0.59 19.63
N PHE A 237 -11.31 -1.58 18.92
CA PHE A 237 -11.54 -1.48 17.48
C PHE A 237 -13.02 -1.43 17.11
N ASP A 238 -13.36 -0.42 16.31
CA ASP A 238 -14.68 -0.29 15.70
C ASP A 238 -14.78 -1.10 14.41
N LEU A 239 -15.42 -2.27 14.51
CA LEU A 239 -15.68 -3.19 13.39
C LEU A 239 -16.77 -2.63 12.44
N PRO A 240 -16.54 -2.63 11.10
CA PRO A 240 -17.61 -2.33 10.15
C PRO A 240 -18.72 -3.37 10.17
N LEU A 241 -19.88 -2.97 9.64
CA LEU A 241 -20.92 -3.90 9.22
C LEU A 241 -20.49 -4.63 7.95
N PHE A 242 -20.51 -5.96 8.01
CA PHE A 242 -20.18 -6.85 6.90
C PHE A 242 -21.46 -7.45 6.28
N ASN A 243 -22.15 -6.65 5.48
CA ASN A 243 -23.47 -6.99 4.93
C ASN A 243 -23.50 -8.16 3.94
N ASN A 244 -22.34 -8.66 3.51
CA ASN A 244 -22.21 -9.74 2.53
C ASN A 244 -21.38 -10.93 3.04
N LEU A 245 -20.90 -10.88 4.28
CA LEU A 245 -20.07 -11.95 4.83
C LEU A 245 -20.92 -13.17 5.16
N VAL A 246 -20.56 -14.29 4.54
CA VAL A 246 -21.24 -15.59 4.64
C VAL A 246 -20.44 -16.54 5.51
N GLU A 247 -19.11 -16.51 5.40
CA GLU A 247 -18.21 -17.35 6.19
C GLU A 247 -17.14 -16.51 6.89
N LEU A 248 -16.97 -16.74 8.18
CA LEU A 248 -15.99 -16.08 9.04
C LEU A 248 -15.15 -17.13 9.76
N GLN A 249 -13.83 -17.03 9.64
CA GLN A 249 -12.86 -17.82 10.40
C GLN A 249 -12.06 -16.87 11.30
N LEU A 250 -12.06 -17.13 12.60
CA LEU A 250 -11.37 -16.34 13.61
C LEU A 250 -10.28 -17.19 14.26
N PHE A 251 -9.07 -16.66 14.38
CA PHE A 251 -7.99 -17.26 15.15
C PHE A 251 -7.66 -16.34 16.32
N VAL A 252 -8.13 -16.72 17.50
CA VAL A 252 -8.24 -15.83 18.67
C VAL A 252 -7.81 -16.54 19.95
N LYS A 253 -7.61 -15.76 21.01
CA LYS A 253 -7.43 -16.29 22.37
C LYS A 253 -8.74 -16.84 22.92
N LYS A 254 -8.62 -17.68 23.93
CA LYS A 254 -9.78 -18.02 24.78
C LYS A 254 -10.34 -16.73 25.38
N ASP A 255 -11.67 -16.61 25.39
CA ASP A 255 -12.42 -15.46 25.93
C ASP A 255 -12.21 -14.11 25.21
N ASP A 256 -11.72 -14.12 23.96
CA ASP A 256 -11.58 -12.90 23.17
C ASP A 256 -12.96 -12.29 22.83
N PRO A 257 -13.19 -10.98 23.08
CA PRO A 257 -14.49 -10.35 22.81
C PRO A 257 -14.93 -10.43 21.34
N PHE A 258 -14.01 -10.55 20.38
CA PHE A 258 -14.36 -10.72 18.97
C PHE A 258 -15.10 -12.02 18.65
N ILE A 259 -15.04 -13.04 19.53
CA ILE A 259 -15.86 -14.26 19.43
C ILE A 259 -17.36 -13.91 19.39
N MET A 260 -17.75 -12.84 20.09
CA MET A 260 -19.15 -12.40 20.17
C MET A 260 -19.41 -11.16 19.33
N GLU A 261 -18.51 -10.17 19.36
CA GLU A 261 -18.71 -8.88 18.70
C GLU A 261 -18.65 -8.97 17.17
N PHE A 262 -17.75 -9.80 16.62
CA PHE A 262 -17.56 -9.88 15.18
C PHE A 262 -18.77 -10.50 14.46
N PRO A 263 -19.29 -11.67 14.88
CA PRO A 263 -20.48 -12.25 14.27
C PRO A 263 -21.70 -11.32 14.32
N ALA A 264 -21.84 -10.53 15.40
CA ALA A 264 -22.94 -9.56 15.54
C ALA A 264 -22.92 -8.45 14.45
N LYS A 265 -21.78 -8.21 13.80
CA LYS A 265 -21.64 -7.27 12.68
C LYS A 265 -21.87 -7.90 11.31
N CYS A 266 -22.24 -9.17 11.24
CA CYS A 266 -22.31 -9.97 10.02
C CYS A 266 -23.74 -10.53 9.80
N PRO A 267 -24.69 -9.73 9.30
CA PRO A 267 -26.11 -10.11 9.25
C PRO A 267 -26.44 -11.29 8.31
N LYS A 268 -25.55 -11.62 7.36
CA LYS A 268 -25.72 -12.75 6.42
C LYS A 268 -24.80 -13.94 6.75
N LEU A 269 -24.18 -13.95 7.93
CA LEU A 269 -23.24 -15.00 8.30
C LEU A 269 -23.96 -16.34 8.41
N GLN A 270 -23.45 -17.34 7.70
CA GLN A 270 -23.96 -18.72 7.70
C GLN A 270 -22.99 -19.66 8.38
N VAL A 271 -21.68 -19.40 8.29
CA VAL A 271 -20.63 -20.25 8.86
C VAL A 271 -19.71 -19.40 9.73
N LEU A 272 -19.56 -19.79 10.99
CA LEU A 272 -18.56 -19.23 11.89
C LEU A 272 -17.60 -20.33 12.33
N GLU A 273 -16.32 -20.10 12.17
CA GLU A 273 -15.26 -20.96 12.63
C GLU A 273 -14.36 -20.21 13.60
N ILE A 274 -14.11 -20.81 14.75
CA ILE A 274 -13.28 -20.26 15.82
C ILE A 274 -12.15 -21.24 16.10
N ASN A 275 -10.93 -20.76 15.92
CA ASN A 275 -9.70 -21.49 16.22
C ASN A 275 -9.06 -20.85 17.45
N ILE A 276 -9.14 -21.55 18.59
CA ILE A 276 -8.59 -21.08 19.87
C ILE A 276 -7.09 -21.42 19.89
N LEU A 277 -6.26 -20.38 19.83
CA LEU A 277 -4.81 -20.51 19.72
C LEU A 277 -4.14 -21.09 20.97
N ASP A 278 -4.79 -21.00 22.13
CA ASP A 278 -4.23 -21.42 23.42
C ASP A 278 -4.40 -22.92 23.68
N ASP A 279 -5.56 -23.48 23.30
CA ASP A 279 -5.95 -24.86 23.64
C ASP A 279 -5.89 -25.82 22.43
N GLY A 280 -5.53 -25.33 21.25
CA GLY A 280 -5.48 -26.15 20.02
C GLY A 280 -6.86 -26.64 19.56
N GLN A 281 -7.91 -25.94 19.98
CA GLN A 281 -9.31 -26.31 19.72
C GLN A 281 -9.88 -25.54 18.54
N ARG A 282 -10.71 -26.22 17.74
CA ARG A 282 -11.47 -25.65 16.64
C ARG A 282 -12.95 -25.91 16.86
N CYS A 283 -13.74 -24.85 16.82
CA CYS A 283 -15.19 -24.89 16.93
C CYS A 283 -15.79 -24.32 15.64
N ARG A 284 -16.72 -25.04 15.01
CA ARG A 284 -17.45 -24.57 13.83
C ARG A 284 -18.94 -24.50 14.16
N TYR A 285 -19.59 -23.44 13.72
CA TYR A 285 -21.00 -23.17 13.96
C TYR A 285 -21.69 -22.89 12.63
N ASN A 286 -22.83 -23.53 12.41
CA ASN A 286 -23.77 -23.13 11.36
C ASN A 286 -24.77 -22.14 11.97
N ILE A 287 -24.99 -21.03 11.29
CA ILE A 287 -25.88 -19.96 11.72
C ILE A 287 -27.10 -19.98 10.82
N SER A 288 -28.26 -20.27 11.40
CA SER A 288 -29.56 -20.20 10.73
C SER A 288 -30.43 -19.19 11.47
N GLU A 289 -30.97 -18.20 10.75
CA GLU A 289 -31.88 -17.19 11.32
C GLU A 289 -31.31 -16.41 12.53
N GLY A 290 -29.98 -16.24 12.59
CA GLY A 290 -29.31 -15.56 13.70
C GLY A 290 -29.15 -16.40 14.97
N VAL A 291 -29.62 -17.65 14.98
CA VAL A 291 -29.44 -18.60 16.08
C VAL A 291 -28.24 -19.50 15.79
N ARG A 292 -27.34 -19.66 16.77
CA ARG A 292 -26.22 -20.62 16.72
C ARG A 292 -26.79 -22.02 16.87
N VAL A 293 -26.93 -22.76 15.77
CA VAL A 293 -27.29 -24.18 15.85
C VAL A 293 -25.99 -24.95 16.04
N HIS A 294 -25.85 -25.58 17.22
CA HIS A 294 -24.67 -26.37 17.56
C HIS A 294 -24.52 -27.56 16.61
N ASP A 295 -23.44 -27.58 15.84
CA ASP A 295 -22.92 -28.78 15.20
C ASP A 295 -21.54 -29.05 15.79
N LEU A 296 -21.53 -29.75 16.94
CA LEU A 296 -20.31 -30.03 17.70
C LEU A 296 -19.51 -31.14 17.03
N SER A 297 -18.73 -30.79 16.01
CA SER A 297 -17.48 -31.51 15.75
C SER A 297 -16.34 -30.68 16.35
N ILE A 298 -16.02 -30.91 17.63
CA ILE A 298 -14.74 -30.45 18.21
C ILE A 298 -13.66 -31.29 17.50
N VAL A 299 -13.02 -30.70 16.49
CA VAL A 299 -11.93 -31.37 15.78
C VAL A 299 -10.63 -30.79 16.33
N PRO A 300 -9.71 -31.61 16.87
CA PRO A 300 -8.37 -31.13 17.24
C PRO A 300 -7.72 -30.47 16.01
N ILE A 301 -6.98 -29.38 16.21
CA ILE A 301 -6.22 -28.75 15.13
C ILE A 301 -5.20 -29.77 14.61
N SER A 302 -5.51 -30.41 13.47
CA SER A 302 -4.54 -31.22 12.76
C SER A 302 -3.42 -30.28 12.26
N PRO A 303 -2.14 -30.61 12.47
CA PRO A 303 -1.02 -29.82 11.97
C PRO A 303 -0.91 -30.04 10.45
N VAL A 304 -1.85 -29.50 9.68
CA VAL A 304 -1.72 -29.43 8.23
C VAL A 304 -0.87 -28.21 7.91
N ILE A 305 0.43 -28.48 7.91
CA ILE A 305 1.49 -27.92 7.06
C ILE A 305 0.99 -26.76 6.16
N TYR A 306 1.17 -25.51 6.61
CA TYR A 306 1.41 -24.39 5.70
C TYR A 306 2.92 -24.28 5.47
N MET A 307 3.51 -25.35 4.93
CA MET A 307 4.66 -25.20 4.02
C MET A 307 4.09 -25.21 2.61
N ALA A 308 3.99 -24.04 2.02
CA ALA A 308 4.04 -23.89 0.58
C ALA A 308 4.93 -22.68 0.30
N LYS A 309 6.02 -22.98 -0.43
CA LYS A 309 7.11 -22.10 -0.84
C LYS A 309 6.65 -20.78 -1.46
#